data_AF-A0AAE6MH11-F1
#
_entry.id   AF-A0AAE6MH11-F1
#
_cell.length_a   1.000
_cell.length_b   1.000
_cell.length_c   1.000
_cell.angle_alpha   90.00
_cell.angle_beta   90.00
_cell.angle_gamma   90.00
#
_symmetry.space_group_name_H-M   'P 1'
#
loop_
_entity.id
_entity.type
_entity.pdbx_description
1 polymer ?
#
loop_
_entity_poly.entity_id
_entity_poly.type
_entity_poly.pdbx_seq_one_letter_code
_entity_poly.pdbx_strand_id
1 'polypeptide(L)'
;MNENIQSIIAKIQNSVSETVISPNNEVSVTVNGNAQITELHINEELPAEKLEPILMQSINKCLITVSHTMQAKLLSLQNPVN
;
A
#
# COMPACT_ATOMS: atom_id res chain seq x y z
N MET A 1 6.77 -30.24 5.31
CA MET A 1 7.17 -29.31 4.22
C MET A 1 7.37 -27.95 4.88
N ASN A 2 8.59 -27.63 5.31
CA ASN A 2 8.87 -26.30 5.85
C ASN A 2 8.98 -25.37 4.67
N GLU A 3 7.88 -24.73 4.27
CA GLU A 3 8.01 -23.52 3.46
C GLU A 3 8.91 -22.57 4.26
N ASN A 4 10.06 -22.21 3.67
CA ASN A 4 10.95 -21.22 4.29
C ASN A 4 10.12 -19.97 4.56
N ILE A 5 10.16 -19.43 5.78
CA ILE A 5 9.43 -18.21 6.19
C ILE A 5 9.62 -17.08 5.15
N GLN A 6 10.79 -17.01 4.53
CA GLN A 6 11.08 -16.09 3.44
C GLN A 6 10.14 -16.27 2.23
N SER A 7 9.83 -17.51 1.85
CA SER A 7 8.89 -17.80 0.76
C SER A 7 7.47 -17.37 1.11
N ILE A 8 7.06 -17.51 2.37
CA ILE A 8 5.73 -17.08 2.84
C ILE A 8 5.64 -15.55 2.80
N ILE A 9 6.65 -14.86 3.33
CA ILE A 9 6.72 -13.39 3.30
C ILE A 9 6.68 -12.90 1.84
N ALA A 10 7.47 -13.50 0.94
CA ALA A 10 7.48 -13.12 -0.47
C ALA A 10 6.11 -13.32 -1.15
N LYS A 11 5.40 -14.42 -0.86
CA LYS A 11 4.03 -14.64 -1.36
C LYS A 11 3.08 -13.55 -0.88
N ILE A 12 3.16 -13.15 0.39
CA ILE A 12 2.33 -12.09 0.95
C ILE A 12 2.65 -10.76 0.27
N GLN A 13 3.93 -10.37 0.20
CA GLN A 13 4.38 -9.12 -0.43
C GLN A 13 3.87 -9.00 -1.87
N ASN A 14 3.96 -10.08 -2.64
CA ASN A 14 3.48 -10.13 -4.02
C ASN A 14 1.94 -10.11 -4.14
N SER A 15 1.21 -10.40 -3.07
CA SER A 15 -0.26 -10.41 -3.04
C SER A 15 -0.89 -9.10 -2.54
N VAL A 16 -0.08 -8.16 -2.04
CA VAL A 16 -0.54 -6.89 -1.48
C VAL A 16 -0.35 -5.78 -2.49
N SER A 17 -1.43 -5.07 -2.78
CA SER A 17 -1.47 -3.84 -3.57
C SER A 17 -2.62 -3.01 -3.05
N GLU A 18 -2.32 -1.80 -2.60
CA GLU A 18 -3.32 -0.90 -2.02
C GLU A 18 -3.32 0.40 -2.78
N THR A 19 -4.51 0.96 -2.98
CA THR A 19 -4.70 2.25 -3.63
C THR A 19 -5.35 3.21 -2.65
N VAL A 20 -4.78 4.41 -2.51
CA VAL A 20 -5.37 5.51 -1.75
C VAL A 20 -5.67 6.64 -2.71
N ILE A 21 -6.91 7.10 -2.65
CA ILE A 21 -7.41 8.26 -3.40
C ILE A 21 -7.57 9.42 -2.41
N SER A 22 -7.11 10.61 -2.80
CA SER A 22 -7.27 11.83 -2.01
C SER A 22 -8.76 12.21 -1.89
N PRO A 23 -9.18 12.99 -0.87
CA PRO A 23 -10.60 13.27 -0.61
C PRO A 23 -11.38 13.86 -1.79
N ASN A 24 -10.72 14.62 -2.67
CA ASN A 24 -11.35 15.24 -3.85
C ASN A 24 -11.01 14.50 -5.16
N ASN A 25 -10.46 13.28 -5.09
CA ASN A 25 -10.01 12.51 -6.24
C ASN A 25 -8.95 13.25 -7.10
N GLU A 26 -8.16 14.13 -6.50
CA GLU A 26 -7.10 14.88 -7.17
C GLU A 26 -5.86 14.01 -7.42
N VAL A 27 -5.56 13.12 -6.46
CA VAL A 27 -4.38 12.24 -6.48
C VAL A 27 -4.82 10.82 -6.13
N SER A 28 -4.33 9.84 -6.88
CA SER A 28 -4.43 8.42 -6.56
C SER A 28 -3.03 7.81 -6.52
N VAL A 29 -2.73 7.06 -5.46
CA VAL A 29 -1.43 6.39 -5.26
C VAL A 29 -1.67 4.92 -5.01
N THR A 30 -1.04 4.06 -5.81
CA THR A 30 -1.01 2.62 -5.58
C THR A 30 0.38 2.20 -5.10
N VAL A 31 0.43 1.47 -3.98
CA VAL A 31 1.66 0.93 -3.39
C VAL A 31 1.53 -0.59 -3.21
N ASN A 32 2.58 -1.32 -3.58
CA ASN A 32 2.63 -2.78 -3.41
C ASN A 32 3.19 -3.22 -2.05
N GLY A 33 3.13 -4.52 -1.75
CA GLY A 33 3.66 -5.09 -0.50
C GLY A 33 5.18 -4.97 -0.30
N ASN A 34 5.92 -4.46 -1.29
CA ASN A 34 7.34 -4.09 -1.19
C ASN A 34 7.54 -2.59 -0.88
N ALA A 35 6.47 -1.87 -0.53
CA ALA A 35 6.47 -0.42 -0.31
C ALA A 35 6.92 0.41 -1.54
N GLN A 36 6.71 -0.13 -2.75
CA GLN A 36 7.00 0.58 -4.00
C GLN A 36 5.71 1.21 -4.53
N ILE A 37 5.79 2.48 -4.93
CA ILE A 37 4.72 3.12 -5.70
C ILE A 37 4.72 2.50 -7.10
N THR A 38 3.62 1.84 -7.46
CA THR A 38 3.45 1.18 -8.76
C THR A 38 2.60 2.01 -9.72
N GLU A 39 1.81 2.94 -9.18
CA GLU A 39 0.95 3.83 -9.96
C GLU A 39 0.75 5.14 -9.21
N LEU A 40 0.77 6.25 -9.94
CA LEU A 40 0.49 7.59 -9.44
C LEU A 40 -0.32 8.33 -10.51
N HIS A 41 -1.55 8.73 -10.16
CA HIS A 41 -2.39 9.56 -11.01
C HIS A 41 -2.65 10.89 -10.34
N ILE A 42 -2.54 11.96 -11.12
CA ILE A 42 -2.89 13.33 -10.73
C ILE A 42 -3.93 13.79 -11.75
N ASN A 43 -5.18 13.91 -11.30
CA ASN A 43 -6.33 14.08 -12.19
C ASN A 43 -6.56 15.54 -12.61
N GLU A 44 -6.00 16.49 -11.88
CA GLU A 44 -6.13 17.93 -12.14
C GLU A 44 -4.77 18.62 -12.13
N GLU A 45 -4.62 19.65 -12.97
CA GLU A 45 -3.47 20.55 -12.89
C GLU A 45 -3.57 21.41 -11.63
N LEU A 46 -3.04 20.90 -10.54
CA LEU A 46 -2.91 21.64 -9.29
C LEU A 46 -1.58 22.43 -9.28
N PRO A 47 -1.58 23.67 -8.74
CA PRO A 47 -0.34 24.35 -8.40
C PRO A 47 0.52 23.48 -7.48
N ALA A 48 1.84 23.47 -7.68
CA ALA A 48 2.76 22.63 -6.92
C ALA A 48 2.59 22.76 -5.40
N GLU A 49 2.34 23.99 -4.92
CA GLU A 49 2.10 24.31 -3.50
C GLU A 49 0.88 23.59 -2.89
N LYS A 50 -0.13 23.28 -3.71
CA LYS A 50 -1.32 22.53 -3.29
C LYS A 50 -1.14 21.03 -3.50
N LEU A 51 -0.45 20.65 -4.57
CA LEU A 51 -0.21 19.25 -4.92
C LEU A 51 0.72 18.56 -3.89
N GLU A 52 1.80 19.21 -3.50
CA GLU A 52 2.82 18.65 -2.60
C GLU A 52 2.24 18.10 -1.27
N PRO A 53 1.43 18.86 -0.50
CA PRO A 53 0.85 18.33 0.72
C PRO A 53 -0.13 17.17 0.46
N ILE A 54 -0.92 17.22 -0.61
CA ILE A 54 -1.88 16.16 -0.98
C ILE A 54 -1.12 14.88 -1.34
N LEU A 55 -0.06 15.01 -2.13
CA LEU A 55 0.77 13.89 -2.55
C LEU A 55 1.45 13.23 -1.35
N MET A 56 2.09 14.03 -0.49
CA MET A 56 2.75 13.53 0.72
C MET A 56 1.76 12.81 1.65
N GLN A 57 0.58 13.38 1.88
CA GLN A 57 -0.46 12.76 2.70
C GLN A 57 -0.96 11.46 2.08
N SER A 58 -1.19 11.43 0.76
CA SER A 58 -1.70 10.25 0.04
C SER A 58 -0.70 9.11 0.05
N ILE A 59 0.59 9.40 -0.20
CA ILE A 59 1.68 8.41 -0.12
C ILE A 59 1.80 7.84 1.30
N ASN A 60 1.87 8.70 2.31
CA ASN A 60 2.00 8.27 3.70
C ASN A 60 0.81 7.41 4.14
N LYS A 61 -0.41 7.83 3.77
CA LYS A 61 -1.62 7.04 4.04
C LYS A 61 -1.58 5.69 3.34
N CYS A 62 -1.15 5.64 2.08
CA CYS A 62 -1.02 4.39 1.33
C CYS A 62 0.00 3.44 1.97
N LEU A 63 1.18 3.94 2.38
CA LEU A 63 2.20 3.17 3.08
C LEU A 63 1.69 2.57 4.40
N ILE A 64 0.91 3.35 5.17
CA ILE A 64 0.27 2.87 6.41
C ILE A 64 -0.74 1.76 6.09
N THR A 65 -1.59 1.95 5.07
CA THR A 65 -2.57 0.94 4.65
C THR A 65 -1.88 -0.36 4.23
N VAL A 66 -0.86 -0.30 3.35
CA VAL A 66 -0.07 -1.47 2.95
C VAL A 66 0.54 -2.17 4.16
N SER A 67 1.10 -1.41 5.09
CA SER A 67 1.72 -1.96 6.31
C SER A 67 0.70 -2.71 7.18
N HIS A 68 -0.50 -2.16 7.35
CA HIS A 68 -1.58 -2.83 8.07
C HIS A 68 -2.07 -4.08 7.33
N THR A 69 -2.24 -4.03 6.00
CA THR A 69 -2.64 -5.21 5.21
C THR A 69 -1.58 -6.32 5.31
N MET A 70 -0.30 -5.97 5.21
CA MET A 70 0.83 -6.89 5.41
C MET A 70 0.78 -7.54 6.80
N GLN A 71 0.61 -6.74 7.85
CA GLN A 71 0.51 -7.23 9.23
C GLN A 71 -0.69 -8.17 9.43
N ALA A 72 -1.86 -7.80 8.91
CA ALA A 72 -3.07 -8.61 9.01
C ALA A 72 -2.90 -9.98 8.32
N LYS A 73 -2.30 -9.99 7.12
CA LYS A 73 -2.00 -11.25 6.40
C LYS A 73 -0.99 -12.11 7.16
N LEU A 74 0.06 -11.51 7.74
CA LEU A 74 1.03 -12.24 8.56
C LEU A 74 0.37 -12.86 9.81
N LEU A 75 -0.50 -12.12 10.50
CA LEU A 75 -1.23 -12.63 11.68
C LEU A 75 -2.19 -13.76 11.34
N SER A 76 -2.86 -13.69 10.17
CA SER A 76 -3.78 -14.76 9.72
C SER A 76 -3.09 -16.11 9.49
N LEU A 77 -1.78 -16.10 9.26
CA LEU A 77 -0.97 -17.32 9.09
C LEU A 77 -0.51 -17.91 10.43
N GLN A 78 -0.44 -17.09 11.49
CA GLN A 78 -0.09 -17.54 12.84
C GLN A 78 -1.29 -18.17 13.56
N ASN A 79 -2.51 -17.72 13.21
CA ASN A 79 -3.77 -18.23 13.75
C ASN A 79 -4.66 -18.73 12.60
N PRO A 80 -4.36 -19.87 11.96
CA PRO A 80 -5.30 -20.46 11.02
C PRO A 80 -6.59 -20.74 11.81
N VAL A 81 -7.69 -20.14 11.39
CA VAL A 81 -9.01 -20.39 11.97
C VAL A 81 -9.26 -21.90 11.90
N ASN A 82 -9.42 -22.54 13.07
CA ASN A 82 -9.82 -23.95 13.20
C ASN A 82 -11.19 -24.20 12.57
#